data_AF-A0A6C0ELW6-F1
#
_entry.id   AF-A0A6C0ELW6-F1
#
_cell.length_a   1.000
_cell.length_b   1.000
_cell.length_c   1.000
_cell.angle_alpha   90.00
_cell.angle_beta   90.00
_cell.angle_gamma   90.00
#
_symmetry.space_group_name_H-M   'P 1'
#
loop_
_entity.id
_entity.type
_entity.pdbx_description
1 polymer ?
#
loop_
_entity_poly.entity_id
_entity_poly.type
_entity_poly.pdbx_seq_one_letter_code
_entity_poly.pdbx_strand_id
1 'polypeptide(L)'
;MELQLRSWYSKQGFSHALNIHRFPEDYKHRDDLKTTALRFLFQFRHKERALTVNDLVAKALELFDYFIRERKIPLAREVTDIIIEFAPNHRRKILDRLRDLENDQEEGEGEVEEEIRREILGKPIKKVVYADSQNVHNTQVNQSVLQASRTLYNMFRHVLELKMDPRISREANDSRRGKYKDECLDQIGEEFQRRYPNKQELIKDSFGYVKRNVGTFGIDTSLQDVLLALWLWIQEHQHRHELELRLLEELREMHGQCSTGHLARLVNVMQGFTENEHLAVRISDKEQYNAVIRNYLNTTLSKCDDEDVINGMVDGSEKFKRYVKTKIKDILLTWIDDYGKEILEYIPGIVNDYVKAEIFTK
;
A
#
# COMPACT_ATOMS: atom_id res chain seq x y z
N MET A 1 -10.79 0.12 -27.90
CA MET A 1 -9.70 -0.75 -27.44
C MET A 1 -9.59 -0.73 -25.91
N GLU A 2 -9.37 0.43 -25.28
CA GLU A 2 -9.30 0.54 -23.80
C GLU A 2 -10.53 -0.01 -23.07
N LEU A 3 -11.74 0.33 -23.53
CA LEU A 3 -12.99 -0.20 -22.96
C LEU A 3 -13.04 -1.73 -22.96
N GLN A 4 -12.43 -2.38 -23.96
CA GLN A 4 -12.38 -3.85 -24.06
C GLN A 4 -11.31 -4.48 -23.15
N LEU A 5 -10.26 -3.72 -22.82
CA LEU A 5 -9.20 -4.13 -21.90
C LEU A 5 -9.54 -3.81 -20.43
N ARG A 6 -10.57 -3.00 -20.19
CA ARG A 6 -11.12 -2.68 -18.87
C ARG A 6 -12.41 -3.44 -18.56
N SER A 7 -12.92 -4.24 -19.49
CA SER A 7 -14.13 -5.05 -19.33
C SER A 7 -13.84 -6.50 -18.94
N TRP A 8 -14.90 -7.29 -18.73
CA TRP A 8 -14.84 -8.74 -18.61
C TRP A 8 -14.12 -9.41 -19.80
N TYR A 9 -13.69 -10.66 -19.60
CA TYR A 9 -13.03 -11.46 -20.61
C TYR A 9 -13.79 -11.47 -21.95
N SER A 10 -13.10 -11.13 -23.03
CA SER A 10 -13.56 -11.38 -24.40
C SER A 10 -12.39 -11.86 -25.26
N LYS A 11 -12.64 -12.76 -26.22
CA LYS A 11 -11.60 -13.24 -27.14
C LYS A 11 -10.95 -12.09 -27.91
N GLN A 12 -11.74 -11.11 -28.34
CA GLN A 12 -11.25 -9.93 -29.02
C GLN A 12 -10.37 -9.06 -28.10
N GLY A 13 -10.80 -8.82 -26.85
CA GLY A 13 -9.99 -8.11 -25.85
C GLY A 13 -8.67 -8.82 -25.56
N PHE A 14 -8.68 -10.15 -25.45
CA PHE A 14 -7.46 -10.95 -25.27
C PHE A 14 -6.52 -10.86 -26.48
N SER A 15 -7.05 -10.94 -27.70
CA SER A 15 -6.26 -10.76 -28.92
C SER A 15 -5.65 -9.37 -29.01
N HIS A 16 -6.40 -8.32 -28.66
CA HIS A 16 -5.88 -6.96 -28.60
C HIS A 16 -4.77 -6.81 -27.55
N ALA A 17 -4.98 -7.34 -26.34
CA ALA A 17 -3.99 -7.32 -25.28
C ALA A 17 -2.70 -8.05 -25.70
N LEU A 18 -2.84 -9.21 -26.35
CA LEU A 18 -1.73 -10.00 -26.86
C LEU A 18 -0.95 -9.25 -27.97
N ASN A 19 -1.64 -8.53 -28.84
CA ASN A 19 -1.00 -7.72 -29.88
C ASN A 19 -0.20 -6.57 -29.28
N ILE A 20 -0.76 -5.84 -28.30
CA ILE A 20 -0.04 -4.78 -27.58
C ILE A 20 1.21 -5.34 -26.87
N HIS A 21 1.07 -6.51 -26.26
CA HIS A 21 2.17 -7.19 -25.57
C HIS A 21 3.29 -7.64 -26.53
N ARG A 22 2.94 -8.15 -27.72
CA ARG A 22 3.90 -8.62 -28.73
C ARG A 22 4.56 -7.49 -29.51
N PHE A 23 3.85 -6.40 -29.74
CA PHE A 23 4.31 -5.28 -30.58
C PHE A 23 4.23 -3.95 -29.82
N PRO A 24 4.98 -3.78 -28.70
CA PRO A 24 4.88 -2.58 -27.86
C PRO A 24 5.30 -1.28 -28.57
N GLU A 25 6.14 -1.36 -29.60
CA GLU A 25 6.61 -0.22 -30.40
C GLU A 25 5.49 0.42 -31.23
N ASP A 26 4.53 -0.37 -31.71
CA ASP A 26 3.37 0.12 -32.44
C ASP A 26 2.46 1.00 -31.55
N TYR A 27 2.65 0.91 -30.23
CA TYR A 27 1.92 1.65 -29.19
C TYR A 27 2.83 2.60 -28.41
N LYS A 28 3.93 3.10 -29.01
CA LYS A 28 4.93 3.97 -28.35
C LYS A 28 4.37 5.23 -27.66
N HIS A 29 3.20 5.72 -28.05
CA HIS A 29 2.55 6.90 -27.45
C HIS A 29 1.44 6.56 -26.43
N ARG A 30 1.27 5.28 -26.10
CA ARG A 30 0.17 4.76 -25.29
C ARG A 30 0.67 3.82 -24.21
N ASP A 31 1.48 4.37 -23.31
CA ASP A 31 2.12 3.61 -22.24
C ASP A 31 1.14 3.07 -21.19
N ASP A 32 0.07 3.83 -20.93
CA ASP A 32 -1.09 3.42 -20.14
C ASP A 32 -1.79 2.19 -20.71
N LEU A 33 -1.83 2.07 -22.04
CA LEU A 33 -2.41 0.93 -22.71
C LEU A 33 -1.54 -0.32 -22.55
N LYS A 34 -0.22 -0.17 -22.43
CA LYS A 34 0.72 -1.27 -22.21
C LYS A 34 0.51 -1.90 -20.82
N THR A 35 0.38 -1.07 -19.77
CA THR A 35 0.10 -1.57 -18.41
C THR A 35 -1.29 -2.21 -18.33
N THR A 36 -2.30 -1.58 -18.94
CA THR A 36 -3.66 -2.12 -19.01
C THR A 36 -3.68 -3.48 -19.72
N ALA A 37 -3.01 -3.61 -20.87
CA ALA A 37 -2.94 -4.86 -21.62
C ALA A 37 -2.18 -5.95 -20.83
N LEU A 38 -1.08 -5.59 -20.18
CA LEU A 38 -0.31 -6.50 -19.33
C LEU A 38 -1.19 -7.07 -18.20
N ARG A 39 -1.92 -6.20 -17.48
CA ARG A 39 -2.86 -6.60 -16.43
C ARG A 39 -3.93 -7.55 -16.96
N PHE A 40 -4.56 -7.21 -18.08
CA PHE A 40 -5.59 -8.03 -18.71
C PHE A 40 -5.08 -9.43 -19.07
N LEU A 41 -3.86 -9.52 -19.63
CA LEU A 41 -3.23 -10.79 -19.95
C LEU A 41 -2.97 -11.62 -18.70
N PHE A 42 -2.43 -11.03 -17.62
CA PHE A 42 -2.26 -11.73 -16.36
C PHE A 42 -3.58 -12.27 -15.81
N GLN A 43 -4.63 -11.45 -15.79
CA GLN A 43 -5.95 -11.82 -15.27
C GLN A 43 -6.56 -13.00 -16.03
N PHE A 44 -6.43 -13.03 -17.37
CA PHE A 44 -7.13 -13.99 -18.22
C PHE A 44 -6.25 -15.04 -18.91
N ARG A 45 -4.94 -15.11 -18.61
CA ARG A 45 -3.98 -16.07 -19.23
C ARG A 45 -4.45 -17.53 -19.24
N HIS A 46 -5.18 -17.95 -18.21
CA HIS A 46 -5.65 -19.32 -18.05
C HIS A 46 -6.75 -19.70 -19.05
N LYS A 47 -7.39 -18.72 -19.70
CA LYS A 47 -8.50 -18.94 -20.65
C LYS A 47 -8.01 -19.38 -22.04
N GLU A 48 -6.87 -18.86 -22.50
CA GLU A 48 -6.37 -19.10 -23.88
C GLU A 48 -5.02 -19.85 -23.89
N ARG A 49 -4.38 -20.08 -22.73
CA ARG A 49 -3.09 -20.82 -22.56
C ARG A 49 -1.96 -20.34 -23.48
N ALA A 50 -2.04 -19.11 -23.98
CA ALA A 50 -1.11 -18.57 -24.98
C ALA A 50 0.21 -18.07 -24.38
N LEU A 51 0.24 -17.77 -23.08
CA LEU A 51 1.39 -17.21 -22.37
C LEU A 51 1.51 -17.85 -20.98
N THR A 52 2.73 -18.15 -20.56
CA THR A 52 3.01 -18.59 -19.19
C THR A 52 3.13 -17.39 -18.24
N VAL A 53 3.08 -17.64 -16.93
CA VAL A 53 3.35 -16.60 -15.92
C VAL A 53 4.75 -16.01 -16.11
N ASN A 54 5.73 -16.85 -16.44
CA ASN A 54 7.12 -16.42 -16.60
C ASN A 54 7.29 -15.50 -17.81
N ASP A 55 6.60 -15.78 -18.93
CA ASP A 55 6.61 -14.90 -20.12
C ASP A 55 6.06 -13.52 -19.78
N LEU A 56 4.94 -13.48 -19.05
CA LEU A 56 4.31 -12.24 -18.64
C LEU A 56 5.17 -11.46 -17.63
N VAL A 57 5.82 -12.15 -16.68
CA VAL A 57 6.74 -11.52 -15.72
C VAL A 57 7.97 -10.96 -16.42
N ALA A 58 8.56 -11.69 -17.37
CA ALA A 58 9.70 -11.19 -18.14
C ALA A 58 9.33 -9.88 -18.85
N LYS A 59 8.17 -9.84 -19.52
CA LYS A 59 7.71 -8.61 -20.18
C LYS A 59 7.34 -7.49 -19.21
N ALA A 60 6.77 -7.83 -18.06
CA ALA A 60 6.51 -6.87 -17.00
C ALA A 60 7.81 -6.20 -16.55
N LEU A 61 8.88 -6.97 -16.30
CA LEU A 61 10.18 -6.41 -15.93
C LEU A 61 10.79 -5.51 -17.01
N GLU A 62 10.65 -5.85 -18.30
CA GLU A 62 11.07 -4.98 -19.40
C GLU A 62 10.30 -3.64 -19.41
N LEU A 63 8.97 -3.68 -19.21
CA LEU A 63 8.15 -2.47 -19.14
C LEU A 63 8.47 -1.65 -17.90
N PHE A 64 8.74 -2.28 -16.77
CA PHE A 64 9.21 -1.61 -15.56
C PHE A 64 10.49 -0.82 -15.86
N ASP A 65 11.52 -1.50 -16.38
CA ASP A 65 12.82 -0.86 -16.68
C ASP A 65 12.67 0.27 -17.70
N TYR A 66 11.81 0.09 -18.71
CA TYR A 66 11.45 1.13 -19.66
C TYR A 66 10.83 2.36 -18.96
N PHE A 67 9.81 2.15 -18.12
CA PHE A 67 9.15 3.26 -17.44
C PHE A 67 10.07 3.98 -16.46
N ILE A 68 10.96 3.26 -15.79
CA ILE A 68 11.99 3.87 -14.95
C ILE A 68 12.93 4.75 -15.77
N ARG A 69 13.48 4.24 -16.88
CA ARG A 69 14.37 5.01 -17.75
C ARG A 69 13.71 6.28 -18.29
N GLU A 70 12.42 6.21 -18.61
CA GLU A 70 11.62 7.34 -19.11
C GLU A 70 11.04 8.22 -17.98
N ARG A 71 11.41 7.97 -16.71
CA ARG A 71 10.89 8.67 -15.51
C ARG A 71 9.36 8.63 -15.37
N LYS A 72 8.72 7.58 -15.89
CA LYS A 72 7.27 7.31 -15.80
C LYS A 72 6.95 6.48 -14.56
N ILE A 73 7.31 7.00 -13.39
CA ILE A 73 7.24 6.28 -12.11
C ILE A 73 5.83 5.71 -11.80
N PRO A 74 4.71 6.43 -12.05
CA PRO A 74 3.38 5.88 -11.81
C PRO A 74 3.10 4.58 -12.59
N LEU A 75 3.59 4.48 -13.83
CA LEU A 75 3.41 3.29 -14.66
C LEU A 75 4.35 2.15 -14.26
N ALA A 76 5.58 2.47 -13.85
CA ALA A 76 6.48 1.48 -13.27
C ALA A 76 5.88 0.83 -12.02
N ARG A 77 5.25 1.62 -11.15
CA ARG A 77 4.54 1.13 -9.96
C ARG A 77 3.32 0.29 -10.31
N GLU A 78 2.57 0.67 -11.35
CA GLU A 78 1.46 -0.15 -11.85
C GLU A 78 1.94 -1.53 -12.33
N VAL A 79 3.09 -1.60 -12.99
CA VAL A 79 3.72 -2.87 -13.38
C VAL A 79 4.11 -3.70 -12.15
N THR A 80 4.64 -3.07 -11.11
CA THR A 80 4.93 -3.73 -9.84
C THR A 80 3.67 -4.32 -9.21
N ASP A 81 2.57 -3.56 -9.19
CA ASP A 81 1.28 -4.04 -8.67
C ASP A 81 0.80 -5.27 -9.41
N ILE A 82 0.89 -5.27 -10.74
CA ILE A 82 0.52 -6.41 -11.58
C ILE A 82 1.35 -7.66 -11.21
N ILE A 83 2.67 -7.51 -11.03
CA ILE A 83 3.53 -8.64 -10.65
C ILE A 83 3.20 -9.15 -9.24
N ILE A 84 3.00 -8.26 -8.28
CA ILE A 84 2.66 -8.63 -6.89
C ILE A 84 1.36 -9.42 -6.85
N GLU A 85 0.34 -8.94 -7.57
CA GLU A 85 -1.00 -9.53 -7.58
C GLU A 85 -1.02 -10.88 -8.29
N PHE A 86 -0.42 -10.99 -9.48
CA PHE A 86 -0.60 -12.16 -10.34
C PHE A 86 0.58 -13.13 -10.37
N ALA A 87 1.74 -12.73 -9.85
CA ALA A 87 2.97 -13.52 -9.83
C ALA A 87 3.72 -13.38 -8.48
N PRO A 88 3.09 -13.77 -7.34
CA PRO A 88 3.63 -13.53 -5.99
C PRO A 88 5.03 -14.14 -5.77
N ASN A 89 5.38 -15.24 -6.45
CA ASN A 89 6.72 -15.84 -6.40
C ASN A 89 7.83 -14.92 -6.95
N HIS A 90 7.46 -13.91 -7.73
CA HIS A 90 8.38 -12.92 -8.31
C HIS A 90 8.33 -11.57 -7.57
N ARG A 91 7.51 -11.45 -6.52
CA ARG A 91 7.33 -10.25 -5.70
C ARG A 91 8.66 -9.69 -5.19
N ARG A 92 9.53 -10.54 -4.63
CA ARG A 92 10.81 -10.11 -4.08
C ARG A 92 11.68 -9.39 -5.12
N LYS A 93 11.78 -9.98 -6.32
CA LYS A 93 12.61 -9.47 -7.42
C LYS A 93 12.18 -8.07 -7.89
N ILE A 94 10.87 -7.80 -7.95
CA ILE A 94 10.38 -6.49 -8.37
C ILE A 94 10.42 -5.46 -7.23
N LEU A 95 10.23 -5.90 -5.98
CA LEU A 95 10.33 -5.03 -4.82
C LEU A 95 11.75 -4.55 -4.55
N ASP A 96 12.75 -5.42 -4.72
CA ASP A 96 14.16 -5.03 -4.59
C ASP A 96 14.49 -3.91 -5.60
N ARG A 97 14.00 -4.02 -6.83
CA ARG A 97 14.16 -2.98 -7.87
C ARG A 97 13.41 -1.67 -7.57
N LEU A 98 12.27 -1.74 -6.88
CA LEU A 98 11.52 -0.54 -6.50
C LEU A 98 12.21 0.20 -5.35
N ARG A 99 12.80 -0.53 -4.39
CA ARG A 99 13.54 0.06 -3.26
C ARG A 99 14.76 0.84 -3.69
N ASP A 100 15.49 0.34 -4.69
CA ASP A 100 16.65 1.05 -5.24
C ASP A 100 16.27 2.43 -5.81
N LEU A 101 15.00 2.65 -6.17
CA LEU A 101 14.49 3.93 -6.69
C LEU A 101 13.99 4.87 -5.60
N GLU A 102 13.43 4.34 -4.51
CA GLU A 102 12.87 5.16 -3.42
C GLU A 102 13.98 5.82 -2.59
N ASN A 103 15.14 5.17 -2.48
CA ASN A 103 16.32 5.75 -1.81
C ASN A 103 16.92 6.96 -2.56
N ASP A 104 16.62 7.13 -3.85
CA ASP A 104 17.11 8.25 -4.67
C ASP A 104 16.17 9.49 -4.61
N GLN A 105 14.98 9.40 -4.01
CA GLN A 105 13.97 10.48 -4.00
C GLN A 105 13.85 11.27 -2.67
N GLU A 106 14.52 10.88 -1.59
CA GLU A 106 14.33 11.45 -0.24
C GLU A 106 14.89 12.89 0.00
N GLU A 107 15.42 13.59 -1.00
CA GLU A 107 16.07 14.91 -0.80
C GLU A 107 15.17 16.16 -0.94
N GLY A 108 13.83 16.07 -0.98
CA GLY A 108 13.03 17.27 -1.33
C GLY A 108 11.58 17.37 -0.90
N GLU A 109 11.20 17.16 0.36
CA GLU A 109 9.78 17.34 0.79
C GLU A 109 9.60 17.99 2.19
N GLY A 110 10.26 19.13 2.46
CA GLY A 110 10.25 19.77 3.78
C GLY A 110 9.16 20.83 4.08
N GLU A 111 8.47 21.39 3.07
CA GLU A 111 7.67 22.62 3.29
C GLU A 111 6.18 22.40 3.58
N VAL A 112 5.60 21.26 3.16
CA VAL A 112 4.15 21.01 3.29
C VAL A 112 3.77 20.43 4.67
N GLU A 113 4.70 19.74 5.34
CA GLU A 113 4.48 19.14 6.66
C GLU A 113 4.31 20.20 7.77
N GLU A 114 5.02 21.33 7.64
CA GLU A 114 4.98 22.46 8.59
C GLU A 114 3.65 23.22 8.54
N GLU A 115 3.07 23.41 7.35
CA GLU A 115 1.83 24.16 7.18
C GLU A 115 0.61 23.41 7.74
N ILE A 116 0.55 22.08 7.53
CA ILE A 116 -0.54 21.23 8.05
C ILE A 116 -0.38 21.01 9.56
N ARG A 117 0.86 20.86 10.07
CA ARG A 117 1.13 20.80 11.52
C ARG A 117 0.70 22.06 12.25
N ARG A 118 0.83 23.24 11.63
CA ARG A 118 0.41 24.52 12.23
C ARG A 118 -1.10 24.65 12.37
N GLU A 119 -1.90 24.04 11.48
CA GLU A 119 -3.36 24.08 11.57
C GLU A 119 -3.94 23.12 12.63
N ILE A 120 -3.22 22.07 13.02
CA ILE A 120 -3.73 20.98 13.89
C ILE A 120 -3.53 21.22 15.40
N LEU A 121 -2.77 22.23 15.83
CA LEU A 121 -2.49 22.62 17.24
C LEU A 121 -2.93 21.64 18.38
N GLY A 122 -1.95 20.91 18.92
CA GLY A 122 -1.91 20.61 20.36
C GLY A 122 -1.60 19.18 20.80
N LYS A 123 -1.61 18.18 19.90
CA LYS A 123 -1.23 16.80 20.28
C LYS A 123 -0.27 16.21 19.25
N PRO A 124 0.83 15.56 19.69
CA PRO A 124 1.66 14.80 18.78
C PRO A 124 0.79 13.71 18.16
N ILE A 125 0.66 13.74 16.83
CA ILE A 125 0.03 12.67 16.06
C ILE A 125 0.81 11.40 16.40
N LYS A 126 0.16 10.45 17.08
CA LYS A 126 0.75 9.13 17.33
C LYS A 126 1.09 8.53 15.98
N LYS A 127 2.38 8.35 15.68
CA LYS A 127 2.86 7.65 14.49
C LYS A 127 2.08 6.35 14.34
N VAL A 128 1.28 6.25 13.27
CA VAL A 128 0.45 5.09 13.01
C VAL A 128 1.27 3.99 12.33
N VAL A 129 0.75 2.78 12.38
CA VAL A 129 1.34 1.51 11.89
C VAL A 129 2.09 1.62 10.56
N TYR A 130 1.72 2.50 9.64
CA TYR A 130 2.33 2.58 8.31
C TYR A 130 3.27 3.77 8.08
N ALA A 131 3.66 4.51 9.12
CA ALA A 131 4.78 5.44 9.02
C ALA A 131 6.12 4.72 8.74
N ASP A 132 6.13 3.38 8.86
CA ASP A 132 7.27 2.51 8.56
C ASP A 132 7.02 1.76 7.24
N SER A 133 7.87 2.01 6.25
CA SER A 133 7.86 1.34 4.93
C SER A 133 7.98 -0.19 5.05
N GLN A 134 8.45 -0.70 6.18
CA GLN A 134 8.53 -2.14 6.46
C GLN A 134 7.17 -2.79 6.74
N ASN A 135 6.17 -2.03 7.22
CA ASN A 135 4.86 -2.58 7.62
C ASN A 135 3.93 -2.88 6.44
N VAL A 136 4.20 -2.31 5.25
CA VAL A 136 3.48 -2.60 3.98
C VAL A 136 3.73 -4.04 3.49
N HIS A 137 4.71 -4.75 4.06
CA HIS A 137 5.06 -6.11 3.65
C HIS A 137 4.65 -7.21 4.63
N ASN A 138 4.04 -6.83 5.76
CA ASN A 138 3.53 -7.78 6.74
C ASN A 138 2.19 -8.37 6.27
N THR A 139 2.12 -9.69 6.14
CA THR A 139 0.92 -10.40 5.63
C THR A 139 -0.28 -10.22 6.53
N GLN A 140 -0.10 -10.18 7.86
CA GLN A 140 -1.18 -10.02 8.83
C GLN A 140 -1.74 -8.59 8.80
N VAL A 141 -0.86 -7.60 8.69
CA VAL A 141 -1.20 -6.18 8.54
C VAL A 141 -1.92 -5.91 7.21
N ASN A 142 -1.46 -6.52 6.12
CA ASN A 142 -2.18 -6.48 4.85
C ASN A 142 -3.56 -7.15 4.95
N GLN A 143 -3.68 -8.28 5.65
CA GLN A 143 -4.99 -8.93 5.87
C GLN A 143 -5.93 -8.07 6.71
N SER A 144 -5.45 -7.39 7.75
CA SER A 144 -6.28 -6.51 8.57
C SER A 144 -6.71 -5.26 7.81
N VAL A 145 -5.87 -4.70 6.93
CA VAL A 145 -6.29 -3.65 5.99
C VAL A 145 -7.36 -4.13 5.02
N LEU A 146 -7.21 -5.33 4.45
CA LEU A 146 -8.24 -5.91 3.57
C LEU A 146 -9.57 -6.10 4.32
N GLN A 147 -9.50 -6.58 5.56
CA GLN A 147 -10.68 -6.75 6.42
C GLN A 147 -11.35 -5.42 6.75
N ALA A 148 -10.57 -4.41 7.13
CA ALA A 148 -11.07 -3.07 7.43
C ALA A 148 -11.73 -2.45 6.19
N SER A 149 -11.07 -2.53 5.04
CA SER A 149 -11.59 -2.06 3.75
C SER A 149 -12.91 -2.73 3.39
N ARG A 150 -12.99 -4.06 3.57
CA ARG A 150 -14.20 -4.84 3.32
C ARG A 150 -15.34 -4.44 4.24
N THR A 151 -15.04 -4.29 5.52
CA THR A 151 -16.00 -3.92 6.55
C THR A 151 -16.57 -2.55 6.25
N LEU A 152 -15.70 -1.58 5.96
CA LEU A 152 -16.07 -0.23 5.56
C LEU A 152 -16.97 -0.22 4.32
N TYR A 153 -16.56 -0.91 3.25
CA TYR A 153 -17.37 -0.99 2.03
C TYR A 153 -18.75 -1.61 2.31
N ASN A 154 -18.81 -2.69 3.10
CA ASN A 154 -20.08 -3.36 3.41
C ASN A 154 -21.06 -2.48 4.19
N MET A 155 -20.58 -1.56 5.04
CA MET A 155 -21.44 -0.60 5.75
C MET A 155 -22.23 0.27 4.76
N PHE A 156 -21.59 0.69 3.67
CA PHE A 156 -22.17 1.63 2.69
C PHE A 156 -22.54 0.98 1.35
N ARG A 157 -22.39 -0.34 1.23
CA ARG A 157 -22.65 -1.09 -0.01
C ARG A 157 -24.03 -0.80 -0.60
N HIS A 158 -25.04 -0.68 0.25
CA HIS A 158 -26.41 -0.40 -0.15
C HIS A 158 -26.59 1.00 -0.79
N VAL A 159 -25.71 1.95 -0.48
CA VAL A 159 -25.68 3.30 -1.08
C VAL A 159 -24.84 3.30 -2.37
N LEU A 160 -23.76 2.52 -2.39
CA LEU A 160 -22.78 2.50 -3.49
C LEU A 160 -23.19 1.59 -4.66
N GLU A 161 -23.99 0.55 -4.42
CA GLU A 161 -24.43 -0.38 -5.46
C GLU A 161 -25.75 0.06 -6.11
N LEU A 162 -25.66 0.51 -7.37
CA LEU A 162 -26.84 0.70 -8.20
C LEU A 162 -27.56 -0.64 -8.43
N LYS A 163 -28.89 -0.64 -8.21
CA LYS A 163 -29.76 -1.76 -8.57
C LYS A 163 -29.62 -2.08 -10.06
N MET A 164 -29.48 -3.36 -10.39
CA MET A 164 -29.41 -3.82 -11.77
C MET A 164 -30.73 -3.55 -12.48
N ASP A 165 -30.66 -2.98 -13.68
CA ASP A 165 -31.80 -2.90 -14.58
C ASP A 165 -31.85 -4.18 -15.43
N PRO A 166 -32.87 -5.05 -15.25
CA PRO A 166 -32.96 -6.31 -15.97
C PRO A 166 -33.20 -6.13 -17.47
N ARG A 167 -33.52 -4.91 -17.93
CA ARG A 167 -33.79 -4.58 -19.33
C ARG A 167 -32.53 -4.31 -20.15
N ILE A 168 -31.38 -4.11 -19.50
CA ILE A 168 -30.11 -3.84 -20.17
C ILE A 168 -29.12 -4.98 -19.91
N SER A 169 -28.12 -5.11 -20.79
CA SER A 169 -27.11 -6.16 -20.63
C SER A 169 -26.30 -5.99 -19.34
N ARG A 170 -25.62 -7.05 -18.93
CA ARG A 170 -24.73 -7.02 -17.76
C ARG A 170 -23.63 -5.97 -17.95
N GLU A 171 -23.04 -5.92 -19.13
CA GLU A 171 -21.99 -4.96 -19.48
C GLU A 171 -22.50 -3.51 -19.41
N ALA A 172 -23.74 -3.26 -19.85
CA ALA A 172 -24.36 -1.95 -19.76
C ALA A 172 -24.62 -1.53 -18.31
N ASN A 173 -25.06 -2.46 -17.46
CA ASN A 173 -25.21 -2.23 -16.01
C ASN A 173 -23.86 -1.94 -15.34
N ASP A 174 -22.82 -2.69 -15.67
CA ASP A 174 -21.48 -2.50 -15.10
C ASP A 174 -20.88 -1.15 -15.52
N SER A 175 -21.02 -0.77 -16.81
CA SER A 175 -20.60 0.54 -17.30
C SER A 175 -21.35 1.69 -16.60
N ARG A 176 -22.67 1.53 -16.39
CA ARG A 176 -23.48 2.51 -15.67
C ARG A 176 -23.03 2.65 -14.20
N ARG A 177 -22.70 1.53 -13.55
CA ARG A 177 -22.17 1.54 -12.18
C ARG A 177 -20.82 2.24 -12.10
N GLY A 178 -19.91 1.99 -13.04
CA GLY A 178 -18.62 2.68 -13.11
C GLY A 178 -18.80 4.20 -13.24
N LYS A 179 -19.64 4.64 -14.20
CA LYS A 179 -19.93 6.08 -14.40
C LYS A 179 -20.49 6.76 -13.15
N TYR A 180 -21.43 6.11 -12.47
CA TYR A 180 -21.98 6.64 -11.23
C TYR A 180 -20.91 6.86 -10.15
N LYS A 181 -20.01 5.89 -9.97
CA LYS A 181 -18.91 6.03 -9.00
C LYS A 181 -17.91 7.11 -9.41
N ASP A 182 -17.64 7.25 -10.72
CA ASP A 182 -16.77 8.31 -11.25
C ASP A 182 -17.36 9.70 -10.96
N GLU A 183 -18.66 9.88 -11.18
CA GLU A 183 -19.40 11.10 -10.88
C GLU A 183 -19.37 11.43 -9.38
N CYS A 184 -19.59 10.43 -8.51
CA CYS A 184 -19.46 10.62 -7.06
C CYS A 184 -18.06 11.08 -6.67
N LEU A 185 -17.01 10.45 -7.24
CA LEU A 185 -15.63 10.86 -6.96
C LEU A 185 -15.32 12.26 -7.50
N ASP A 186 -15.88 12.66 -8.65
CA ASP A 186 -15.75 14.05 -9.15
C ASP A 186 -16.33 15.04 -8.15
N GLN A 187 -17.54 14.81 -7.65
CA GLN A 187 -18.19 15.70 -6.68
C GLN A 187 -17.37 15.82 -5.38
N ILE A 188 -16.81 14.71 -4.90
CA ILE A 188 -15.95 14.71 -3.71
C ILE A 188 -14.66 15.50 -3.99
N GLY A 189 -14.03 15.25 -5.15
CA GLY A 189 -12.82 15.96 -5.58
C GLY A 189 -13.04 17.46 -5.70
N GLU A 190 -14.16 17.89 -6.29
CA GLU A 190 -14.56 19.30 -6.40
C GLU A 190 -14.78 19.94 -5.02
N GLU A 191 -15.45 19.23 -4.10
CA GLU A 191 -15.65 19.70 -2.72
C GLU A 191 -14.32 19.87 -1.97
N PHE A 192 -13.39 18.92 -2.12
CA PHE A 192 -12.03 19.05 -1.57
C PHE A 192 -11.28 20.23 -2.19
N GLN A 193 -11.32 20.39 -3.51
CA GLN A 193 -10.64 21.50 -4.19
C GLN A 193 -11.20 22.87 -3.77
N ARG A 194 -12.51 22.95 -3.51
CA ARG A 194 -13.17 24.15 -3.01
C ARG A 194 -12.75 24.49 -1.58
N ARG A 195 -12.61 23.49 -0.72
CA ARG A 195 -12.19 23.67 0.68
C ARG A 195 -10.70 23.92 0.83
N TYR A 196 -9.89 23.31 -0.03
CA TYR A 196 -8.43 23.31 0.04
C TYR A 196 -7.82 23.78 -1.29
N PRO A 197 -8.01 25.06 -1.66
CA PRO A 197 -7.59 25.58 -2.97
C PRO A 197 -6.09 25.48 -3.22
N ASN A 198 -5.26 25.44 -2.17
CA ASN A 198 -3.80 25.30 -2.28
C ASN A 198 -3.35 23.85 -2.54
N LYS A 199 -4.26 22.87 -2.58
CA LYS A 199 -3.94 21.44 -2.74
C LYS A 199 -4.58 20.82 -4.00
N GLN A 200 -4.99 21.64 -4.97
CA GLN A 200 -5.75 21.17 -6.15
C GLN A 200 -5.04 20.10 -6.99
N GLU A 201 -3.73 20.26 -7.24
CA GLU A 201 -2.95 19.31 -8.04
C GLU A 201 -2.89 17.94 -7.36
N LEU A 202 -2.54 17.92 -6.07
CA LEU A 202 -2.56 16.72 -5.23
C LEU A 202 -3.92 16.00 -5.29
N ILE A 203 -5.02 16.74 -5.10
CA ILE A 203 -6.37 16.17 -5.13
C ILE A 203 -6.67 15.57 -6.51
N LYS A 204 -6.36 16.30 -7.60
CA LYS A 204 -6.60 15.83 -8.97
C LYS A 204 -5.82 14.56 -9.28
N ASP A 205 -4.55 14.51 -8.89
CA ASP A 205 -3.69 13.37 -9.17
C ASP A 205 -4.12 12.12 -8.39
N SER A 206 -4.37 12.27 -7.08
CA SER A 206 -4.77 11.15 -6.23
C SER A 206 -6.15 10.60 -6.62
N PHE A 207 -7.14 11.46 -6.87
CA PHE A 207 -8.46 11.01 -7.34
C PHE A 207 -8.41 10.44 -8.76
N GLY A 208 -7.60 11.04 -9.64
CA GLY A 208 -7.36 10.53 -10.98
C GLY A 208 -6.75 9.13 -10.98
N TYR A 209 -5.78 8.87 -10.09
CA TYR A 209 -5.21 7.54 -9.89
C TYR A 209 -6.26 6.54 -9.40
N VAL A 210 -7.01 6.88 -8.34
CA VAL A 210 -8.06 6.01 -7.78
C VAL A 210 -9.10 5.61 -8.83
N LYS A 211 -9.51 6.53 -9.72
CA LYS A 211 -10.43 6.24 -10.83
C LYS A 211 -9.85 5.31 -11.89
N ARG A 212 -8.57 5.48 -12.21
CA ARG A 212 -7.91 4.64 -13.24
C ARG A 212 -7.55 3.26 -12.71
N ASN A 213 -7.44 3.11 -11.39
CA ASN A 213 -7.10 1.84 -10.77
C ASN A 213 -8.25 0.85 -10.87
N VAL A 214 -8.11 -0.12 -11.77
CA VAL A 214 -9.07 -1.24 -11.94
C VAL A 214 -8.77 -2.43 -11.03
N GLY A 215 -7.76 -2.33 -10.15
CA GLY A 215 -7.37 -3.40 -9.25
C GLY A 215 -8.46 -3.70 -8.23
N THR A 216 -8.71 -4.98 -8.01
CA THR A 216 -9.60 -5.44 -6.93
C THR A 216 -8.79 -6.20 -5.90
N PHE A 217 -9.02 -5.93 -4.62
CA PHE A 217 -8.18 -6.47 -3.56
C PHE A 217 -8.60 -7.87 -3.08
N GLY A 218 -8.95 -8.77 -4.01
CA GLY A 218 -9.35 -10.16 -3.71
C GLY A 218 -10.74 -10.31 -3.06
N ILE A 219 -11.51 -9.23 -2.96
CA ILE A 219 -12.83 -9.17 -2.30
C ILE A 219 -13.87 -8.36 -3.12
N ASP A 220 -13.72 -8.29 -4.44
CA ASP A 220 -14.57 -7.50 -5.36
C ASP A 220 -14.70 -6.01 -4.99
N THR A 221 -13.73 -5.48 -4.25
CA THR A 221 -13.69 -4.08 -3.80
C THR A 221 -12.48 -3.40 -4.44
N SER A 222 -12.71 -2.26 -5.10
CA SER A 222 -11.68 -1.42 -5.72
C SER A 222 -11.23 -0.26 -4.81
N LEU A 223 -10.18 0.47 -5.18
CA LEU A 223 -9.80 1.70 -4.46
C LEU A 223 -10.93 2.74 -4.49
N GLN A 224 -11.64 2.83 -5.62
CA GLN A 224 -12.79 3.73 -5.76
C GLN A 224 -13.89 3.38 -4.75
N ASP A 225 -14.18 2.09 -4.57
CA ASP A 225 -15.16 1.64 -3.59
C ASP A 225 -14.80 2.03 -2.17
N VAL A 226 -13.53 1.84 -1.80
CA VAL A 226 -13.04 2.14 -0.45
C VAL A 226 -13.01 3.64 -0.21
N LEU A 227 -12.55 4.45 -1.16
CA LEU A 227 -12.55 5.91 -1.02
C LEU A 227 -13.97 6.47 -0.89
N LEU A 228 -14.92 5.97 -1.68
CA LEU A 228 -16.33 6.39 -1.58
C LEU A 228 -16.94 6.00 -0.23
N ALA A 229 -16.71 4.76 0.24
CA ALA A 229 -17.19 4.31 1.53
C ALA A 229 -16.55 5.08 2.69
N LEU A 230 -15.25 5.37 2.60
CA LEU A 230 -14.52 6.20 3.55
C LEU A 230 -15.10 7.61 3.61
N TRP A 231 -15.38 8.21 2.45
CA TRP A 231 -15.97 9.54 2.42
C TRP A 231 -17.33 9.57 3.14
N LEU A 232 -18.22 8.62 2.83
CA LEU A 232 -19.51 8.50 3.51
C LEU A 232 -19.36 8.34 5.02
N TRP A 233 -18.41 7.50 5.45
CA TRP A 233 -18.08 7.33 6.86
C TRP A 233 -17.61 8.64 7.51
N ILE A 234 -16.72 9.39 6.86
CA ILE A 234 -16.24 10.71 7.33
C ILE A 234 -17.40 11.71 7.45
N GLN A 235 -18.33 11.72 6.49
CA GLN A 235 -19.47 12.65 6.50
C GLN A 235 -20.40 12.44 7.70
N GLU A 236 -20.53 11.20 8.17
CA GLU A 236 -21.37 10.82 9.31
C GLU A 236 -20.63 10.90 10.65
N HIS A 237 -19.32 11.13 10.66
CA HIS A 237 -18.50 11.07 11.86
C HIS A 237 -18.47 12.39 12.64
N GLN A 238 -18.47 12.32 13.98
CA GLN A 238 -18.42 13.51 14.84
C GLN A 238 -17.13 14.35 14.67
N HIS A 239 -16.02 13.68 14.32
CA HIS A 239 -14.71 14.31 14.06
C HIS A 239 -14.45 14.56 12.56
N ARG A 240 -15.52 14.78 11.78
CA ARG A 240 -15.46 14.93 10.32
C ARG A 240 -14.32 15.81 9.82
N HIS A 241 -14.16 17.01 10.37
CA HIS A 241 -13.16 17.96 9.88
C HIS A 241 -11.72 17.44 10.03
N GLU A 242 -11.39 16.86 11.18
CA GLU A 242 -10.07 16.27 11.45
C GLU A 242 -9.80 15.08 10.53
N LEU A 243 -10.81 14.27 10.25
CA LEU A 243 -10.72 13.15 9.32
C LEU A 243 -10.56 13.60 7.85
N GLU A 244 -11.20 14.71 7.44
CA GLU A 244 -10.99 15.30 6.12
C GLU A 244 -9.54 15.78 5.95
N LEU A 245 -8.96 16.44 6.96
CA LEU A 245 -7.55 16.85 6.96
C LEU A 245 -6.62 15.64 6.91
N ARG A 246 -6.90 14.61 7.72
CA ARG A 246 -6.10 13.37 7.70
C ARG A 246 -6.20 12.63 6.36
N LEU A 247 -7.36 12.66 5.69
CA LEU A 247 -7.48 12.13 4.34
C LEU A 247 -6.56 12.88 3.37
N LEU A 248 -6.41 14.21 3.47
CA LEU A 248 -5.47 14.95 2.64
C LEU A 248 -4.01 14.55 2.90
N GLU A 249 -3.64 14.36 4.15
CA GLU A 249 -2.30 13.88 4.52
C GLU A 249 -2.01 12.53 3.90
N GLU A 250 -2.93 11.58 4.03
CA GLU A 250 -2.77 10.23 3.46
C GLU A 250 -2.82 10.27 1.92
N LEU A 251 -3.60 11.19 1.30
CA LEU A 251 -3.61 11.44 -0.16
C LEU A 251 -2.28 11.98 -0.68
N ARG A 252 -1.55 12.75 0.13
CA ARG A 252 -0.17 13.18 -0.16
C ARG A 252 0.80 12.03 -0.01
N GLU A 253 0.75 11.31 1.10
CA GLU A 253 1.70 10.23 1.41
C GLU A 253 1.51 8.97 0.56
N MET A 254 0.35 8.82 -0.09
CA MET A 254 0.16 7.79 -1.10
C MET A 254 0.80 8.14 -2.45
N HIS A 255 1.31 9.36 -2.64
CA HIS A 255 1.98 9.71 -3.89
C HIS A 255 3.19 8.79 -4.08
N GLY A 256 3.08 7.94 -5.09
CA GLY A 256 4.10 6.96 -5.34
C GLY A 256 4.04 5.69 -4.51
N GLN A 257 2.90 5.33 -3.95
CA GLN A 257 2.75 4.00 -3.36
C GLN A 257 2.12 3.01 -4.35
N CYS A 258 2.28 1.72 -4.06
CA CYS A 258 1.59 0.63 -4.76
C CYS A 258 0.09 0.64 -4.46
N SER A 259 -0.76 0.01 -5.28
CA SER A 259 -2.21 -0.04 -5.07
C SER A 259 -2.60 -0.51 -3.65
N THR A 260 -1.86 -1.47 -3.10
CA THR A 260 -2.03 -1.94 -1.71
C THR A 260 -1.59 -0.91 -0.67
N GLY A 261 -0.59 -0.10 -0.97
CA GLY A 261 -0.18 1.05 -0.15
C GLY A 261 -1.27 2.11 -0.12
N HIS A 262 -1.85 2.47 -1.28
CA HIS A 262 -3.01 3.36 -1.33
C HIS A 262 -4.17 2.86 -0.46
N LEU A 263 -4.47 1.56 -0.52
CA LEU A 263 -5.51 0.95 0.31
C LEU A 263 -5.23 1.11 1.81
N ALA A 264 -4.01 0.81 2.24
CA ALA A 264 -3.60 0.96 3.64
C ALA A 264 -3.70 2.41 4.12
N ARG A 265 -3.26 3.35 3.28
CA ARG A 265 -3.33 4.80 3.53
C ARG A 265 -4.77 5.28 3.69
N LEU A 266 -5.69 4.81 2.85
CA LEU A 266 -7.12 5.11 3.01
C LEU A 266 -7.68 4.56 4.32
N VAL A 267 -7.34 3.33 4.69
CA VAL A 267 -7.77 2.74 5.97
C VAL A 267 -7.18 3.47 7.18
N ASN A 268 -5.96 4.02 7.06
CA ASN A 268 -5.28 4.77 8.12
C ASN A 268 -6.01 6.03 8.57
N VAL A 269 -6.81 6.63 7.68
CA VAL A 269 -7.62 7.81 8.00
C VAL A 269 -8.54 7.54 9.19
N MET A 270 -9.11 6.34 9.28
CA MET A 270 -10.05 5.97 10.35
C MET A 270 -9.36 5.52 11.64
N GLN A 271 -8.05 5.25 11.61
CA GLN A 271 -7.35 4.62 12.74
C GLN A 271 -7.20 5.61 13.89
N GLY A 272 -7.72 5.21 15.06
CA GLY A 272 -7.85 6.08 16.24
C GLY A 272 -9.20 6.82 16.35
N PHE A 273 -10.05 6.72 15.32
CA PHE A 273 -11.40 7.30 15.30
C PHE A 273 -12.51 6.25 15.23
N THR A 274 -12.16 4.96 15.14
CA THR A 274 -13.13 3.86 15.13
C THR A 274 -13.10 3.07 16.42
N GLU A 275 -14.27 2.83 17.00
CA GLU A 275 -14.46 1.84 18.08
C GLU A 275 -14.75 0.43 17.52
N ASN A 276 -15.07 0.32 16.23
CA ASN A 276 -15.31 -0.95 15.57
C ASN A 276 -13.98 -1.69 15.36
N GLU A 277 -13.80 -2.78 16.09
CA GLU A 277 -12.61 -3.63 16.03
C GLU A 277 -12.30 -4.18 14.62
N HIS A 278 -13.32 -4.35 13.77
CA HIS A 278 -13.14 -4.83 12.41
C HIS A 278 -12.69 -3.76 11.42
N LEU A 279 -12.76 -2.47 11.79
CA LEU A 279 -12.17 -1.36 11.06
C LEU A 279 -10.76 -1.02 11.56
N ALA A 280 -10.38 -1.51 12.74
CA ALA A 280 -9.06 -1.29 13.31
C ALA A 280 -8.02 -2.21 12.65
N VAL A 281 -6.94 -1.62 12.15
CA VAL A 281 -5.78 -2.38 11.66
C VAL A 281 -5.03 -2.92 12.88
N ARG A 282 -5.04 -4.25 13.01
CA ARG A 282 -4.25 -4.94 14.05
C ARG A 282 -2.93 -5.42 13.45
N ILE A 283 -1.83 -5.04 14.09
CA ILE A 283 -0.58 -5.80 14.06
C ILE A 283 -0.68 -6.82 15.20
N SER A 284 -0.17 -8.05 15.05
CA SER A 284 -0.03 -8.90 16.23
C SER A 284 0.99 -8.29 17.20
N ASP A 285 0.76 -8.42 18.51
CA ASP A 285 1.70 -7.94 19.53
C ASP A 285 3.12 -8.45 19.26
N LYS A 286 3.24 -9.71 18.85
CA LYS A 286 4.50 -10.32 18.41
C LYS A 286 5.20 -9.52 17.31
N GLU A 287 4.49 -9.13 16.26
CA GLU A 287 5.06 -8.39 15.13
C GLU A 287 5.38 -6.94 15.49
N GLN A 288 4.51 -6.29 16.28
CA GLN A 288 4.76 -4.95 16.80
C GLN A 288 6.05 -4.94 17.65
N TYR A 289 6.17 -5.87 18.59
CA TYR A 289 7.38 -6.00 19.41
C TYR A 289 8.60 -6.37 18.58
N ASN A 290 8.44 -7.21 17.55
CA ASN A 290 9.53 -7.58 16.65
C ASN A 290 10.07 -6.36 15.90
N ALA A 291 9.20 -5.52 15.35
CA ALA A 291 9.59 -4.29 14.69
C ALA A 291 10.34 -3.34 15.65
N VAL A 292 9.77 -3.10 16.83
CA VAL A 292 10.37 -2.22 17.86
C VAL A 292 11.76 -2.71 18.28
N ILE A 293 11.88 -3.99 18.63
CA ILE A 293 13.13 -4.58 19.12
C ILE A 293 14.19 -4.59 18.02
N ARG A 294 13.84 -5.02 16.80
CA ARG A 294 14.80 -5.07 15.68
C ARG A 294 15.27 -3.68 15.27
N ASN A 295 14.37 -2.71 15.20
CA ASN A 295 14.74 -1.34 14.86
C ASN A 295 15.71 -0.74 15.89
N TYR A 296 15.42 -0.94 17.18
CA TYR A 296 16.34 -0.52 18.25
C TYR A 296 17.71 -1.18 18.13
N LEU A 297 17.77 -2.52 17.96
CA LEU A 297 19.03 -3.24 17.82
C LEU A 297 19.82 -2.77 16.59
N ASN A 298 19.17 -2.65 15.43
CA ASN A 298 19.81 -2.13 14.22
C ASN A 298 20.36 -0.71 14.42
N THR A 299 19.58 0.17 15.06
CA THR A 299 19.98 1.56 15.33
C THR A 299 21.14 1.64 16.32
N THR A 300 21.19 0.75 17.32
CA THR A 300 22.31 0.71 18.26
C THR A 300 23.56 0.09 17.65
N LEU A 301 23.42 -0.86 16.73
CA LEU A 301 24.56 -1.48 16.03
C LEU A 301 25.16 -0.54 14.98
N SER A 302 24.34 0.22 14.25
CA SER A 302 24.85 1.21 13.29
C SER A 302 25.67 2.33 13.94
N LYS A 303 25.49 2.54 15.25
CA LYS A 303 26.24 3.49 16.08
C LYS A 303 27.35 2.83 16.90
N CYS A 304 27.62 1.54 16.69
CA CYS A 304 28.65 0.82 17.41
C CYS A 304 29.99 0.96 16.68
N ASP A 305 31.01 1.47 17.35
CA ASP A 305 32.35 1.63 16.78
C ASP A 305 33.28 0.43 17.09
N ASP A 306 32.78 -0.61 17.78
CA ASP A 306 33.57 -1.77 18.18
C ASP A 306 33.56 -2.84 17.07
N GLU A 307 34.65 -2.92 16.31
CA GLU A 307 34.78 -3.86 15.18
C GLU A 307 34.54 -5.32 15.57
N ASP A 308 34.93 -5.76 16.78
CA ASP A 308 34.69 -7.14 17.22
C ASP A 308 33.20 -7.42 17.45
N VAL A 309 32.42 -6.40 17.83
CA VAL A 309 30.96 -6.50 17.97
C VAL A 309 30.31 -6.57 16.59
N ILE A 310 30.76 -5.74 15.65
CA ILE A 310 30.25 -5.72 14.28
C ILE A 310 30.57 -7.05 13.57
N ASN A 311 31.83 -7.49 13.61
CA ASN A 311 32.25 -8.77 13.05
C ASN A 311 31.50 -9.94 13.71
N GLY A 312 31.23 -9.79 15.02
CA GLY A 312 30.44 -10.71 15.82
C GLY A 312 29.00 -10.95 15.32
N MET A 313 28.44 -10.06 14.48
CA MET A 313 27.13 -10.24 13.86
C MET A 313 27.11 -11.41 12.87
N VAL A 314 28.25 -11.72 12.24
CA VAL A 314 28.36 -12.75 11.20
C VAL A 314 28.60 -14.12 11.81
N ASP A 315 29.49 -14.19 12.80
CA ASP A 315 29.95 -15.45 13.41
C ASP A 315 29.27 -15.80 14.75
N GLY A 316 28.49 -14.88 15.31
CA GLY A 316 27.81 -15.06 16.59
C GLY A 316 28.75 -14.98 17.80
N SER A 317 29.79 -14.13 17.74
CA SER A 317 30.77 -13.97 18.81
C SER A 317 30.14 -13.65 20.17
N GLU A 318 30.84 -14.05 21.24
CA GLU A 318 30.36 -13.81 22.61
C GLU A 318 30.34 -12.32 22.97
N LYS A 319 31.20 -11.52 22.32
CA LYS A 319 31.23 -10.06 22.48
C LYS A 319 29.96 -9.42 21.91
N PHE A 320 29.54 -9.86 20.71
CA PHE A 320 28.27 -9.43 20.11
C PHE A 320 27.05 -9.82 20.96
N LYS A 321 26.99 -11.06 21.43
CA LYS A 321 25.91 -11.51 22.32
C LYS A 321 25.83 -10.67 23.60
N ARG A 322 26.98 -10.37 24.21
CA ARG A 322 27.07 -9.52 25.41
C ARG A 322 26.62 -8.09 25.13
N TYR A 323 27.00 -7.55 23.97
CA TYR A 323 26.55 -6.23 23.53
C TYR A 323 25.02 -6.16 23.43
N VAL A 324 24.40 -7.11 22.71
CA VAL A 324 22.94 -7.19 22.55
C VAL A 324 22.24 -7.32 23.90
N LYS A 325 22.71 -8.20 24.79
CA LYS A 325 22.16 -8.35 26.15
C LYS A 325 22.18 -7.04 26.93
N THR A 326 23.28 -6.29 26.83
CA THR A 326 23.45 -5.01 27.51
C THR A 326 22.45 -3.99 26.96
N LYS A 327 22.36 -3.85 25.63
CA LYS A 327 21.44 -2.89 25.00
C LYS A 327 19.97 -3.19 25.29
N ILE A 328 19.57 -4.46 25.32
CA ILE A 328 18.22 -4.85 25.71
C ILE A 328 17.95 -4.50 27.18
N LYS A 329 18.90 -4.78 28.07
CA LYS A 329 18.77 -4.43 29.50
C LYS A 329 18.61 -2.92 29.70
N ASP A 330 19.35 -2.12 28.95
CA ASP A 330 19.34 -0.65 29.07
C ASP A 330 17.98 -0.02 28.69
N ILE A 331 17.24 -0.63 27.75
CA ILE A 331 15.96 -0.10 27.25
C ILE A 331 14.72 -0.78 27.87
N LEU A 332 14.93 -1.86 28.62
CA LEU A 332 13.86 -2.76 29.05
C LEU A 332 12.75 -2.06 29.84
N LEU A 333 13.12 -1.19 30.78
CA LEU A 333 12.14 -0.47 31.61
C LEU A 333 11.28 0.47 30.78
N THR A 334 11.89 1.17 29.82
CA THR A 334 11.16 2.05 28.89
C THR A 334 10.14 1.26 28.08
N TRP A 335 10.50 0.07 27.58
CA TRP A 335 9.55 -0.75 26.84
C TRP A 335 8.42 -1.30 27.70
N ILE A 336 8.67 -1.64 28.96
CA ILE A 336 7.60 -2.06 29.88
C ILE A 336 6.60 -0.90 30.09
N ASP A 337 7.09 0.33 30.23
CA ASP A 337 6.24 1.51 30.40
C ASP A 337 5.45 1.84 29.11
N ASP A 338 6.09 1.75 27.94
CA ASP A 338 5.48 2.10 26.66
C ASP A 338 4.50 1.03 26.12
N TYR A 339 4.79 -0.25 26.37
CA TYR A 339 4.14 -1.38 25.70
C TYR A 339 3.50 -2.41 26.65
N GLY A 340 3.66 -2.24 27.97
CA GLY A 340 3.17 -3.20 28.96
C GLY A 340 4.16 -4.33 29.26
N LYS A 341 3.81 -5.17 30.25
CA LYS A 341 4.66 -6.29 30.70
C LYS A 341 4.69 -7.45 29.71
N GLU A 342 3.70 -7.51 28.82
CA GLU A 342 3.48 -8.53 27.81
C GLU A 342 4.69 -8.62 26.85
N ILE A 343 5.39 -7.51 26.59
CA ILE A 343 6.59 -7.49 25.73
C ILE A 343 7.68 -8.45 26.22
N LEU A 344 7.76 -8.69 27.54
CA LEU A 344 8.76 -9.57 28.14
C LEU A 344 8.64 -11.02 27.64
N GLU A 345 7.43 -11.47 27.32
CA GLU A 345 7.19 -12.82 26.80
C GLU A 345 7.76 -13.01 25.39
N TYR A 346 7.92 -11.92 24.64
CA TYR A 346 8.35 -11.94 23.24
C TYR A 346 9.84 -11.66 23.05
N ILE A 347 10.48 -10.94 23.97
CA ILE A 347 11.90 -10.56 23.89
C ILE A 347 12.80 -11.78 23.66
N PRO A 348 12.71 -12.90 24.42
CA PRO A 348 13.61 -14.03 24.21
C PRO A 348 13.51 -14.60 22.80
N GLY A 349 12.29 -14.79 22.30
CA GLY A 349 12.06 -15.33 20.96
C GLY A 349 12.59 -14.41 19.85
N ILE A 350 12.30 -13.11 19.94
CA ILE A 350 12.69 -12.13 18.93
C ILE A 350 14.20 -11.92 18.92
N VAL A 351 14.81 -11.76 20.10
CA VAL A 351 16.23 -11.46 20.21
C VAL A 351 17.08 -12.68 19.85
N ASN A 352 16.68 -13.88 20.27
CA ASN A 352 17.39 -15.10 19.87
C ASN A 352 17.34 -15.33 18.35
N ASP A 353 16.19 -15.05 17.72
CA ASP A 353 16.03 -15.09 16.27
C ASP A 353 16.90 -14.03 15.56
N TYR A 354 16.96 -12.80 16.11
CA TYR A 354 17.82 -11.73 15.60
C TYR A 354 19.31 -12.11 15.63
N VAL A 355 19.77 -12.67 16.76
CA VAL A 355 21.18 -13.07 16.97
C VAL A 355 21.50 -14.44 16.35
N LYS A 356 20.47 -15.19 15.93
CA LYS A 356 20.56 -16.60 15.48
C LYS A 356 21.24 -17.53 16.50
N ALA A 357 21.11 -17.19 17.78
CA ALA A 357 21.65 -17.98 18.88
C ALA A 357 20.79 -17.78 20.13
N GLU A 358 20.77 -18.79 21.00
CA GLU A 358 20.06 -18.69 22.28
C GLU A 358 20.86 -17.82 23.25
N ILE A 359 20.39 -16.60 23.50
CA ILE A 359 21.00 -15.67 24.45
C ILE A 359 20.11 -15.38 25.64
N PHE A 360 18.80 -15.45 25.46
CA PHE A 360 17.79 -15.40 26.53
C PHE A 360 17.05 -16.73 26.57
N THR A 361 16.95 -17.34 27.75
CA THR A 361 16.08 -18.49 27.97
C THR A 361 14.63 -18.03 28.07
N LYS A 362 13.70 -18.83 27.54
CA LYS A 362 12.26 -18.57 27.66
C LYS A 362 11.79 -18.58 29.10
#